data_AF-A0A4P5UPU0-F1
#
_entry.id   AF-A0A4P5UPU0-F1
#
_cell.length_a   1.000
_cell.length_b   1.000
_cell.length_c   1.000
_cell.angle_alpha   90.00
_cell.angle_beta   90.00
_cell.angle_gamma   90.00
#
_symmetry.space_group_name_H-M   'P 1'
#
loop_
_entity.id
_entity.type
_entity.pdbx_description
1 polymer ?
#
loop_
_entity_poly.entity_id
_entity_poly.type
_entity_poly.pdbx_seq_one_letter_code
_entity_poly.pdbx_strand_id
1 'polypeptide(L)'
;MVYEDREDEEVNVTALMECLDLYNRVVRAIPDLQARRYSLEDILEMTLMPSFIFATKSGLNVKQKQELLEMKSESKRIEMLTEILRVVVPKLEEHTLRERIVMSDGYLTSIK
;
A
#
# COMPACT_ATOMS: atom_id res chain seq x y z
N MET A 1 -3.08 -20.48 -8.46
CA MET A 1 -4.39 -19.81 -8.59
C MET A 1 -4.29 -18.94 -9.82
N VAL A 2 -5.06 -19.26 -10.87
CA VAL A 2 -5.09 -18.44 -12.09
C VAL A 2 -6.12 -17.35 -11.83
N TYR A 3 -5.69 -16.09 -11.78
CA TYR A 3 -6.59 -14.96 -11.64
C TYR A 3 -7.05 -14.58 -13.05
N GLU A 4 -8.33 -14.74 -13.34
CA GLU A 4 -8.94 -14.36 -14.63
C GLU A 4 -9.18 -12.84 -14.66
N ASP A 5 -8.09 -12.09 -14.76
CA ASP A 5 -8.17 -10.67 -15.08
C ASP A 5 -8.51 -10.46 -16.56
N ARG A 6 -9.05 -9.29 -16.87
CA ARG A 6 -9.26 -8.87 -18.25
C ARG A 6 -7.92 -8.78 -18.97
N GLU A 7 -7.69 -9.66 -19.94
CA GLU A 7 -6.43 -9.77 -20.69
C GLU A 7 -6.04 -8.49 -21.44
N ASP A 8 -7.02 -7.62 -21.75
CA ASP A 8 -6.83 -6.38 -22.52
C ASP A 8 -6.77 -5.10 -21.65
N GLU A 9 -6.65 -5.22 -20.33
CA GLU A 9 -6.66 -4.06 -19.44
C GLU A 9 -5.26 -3.43 -19.28
N GLU A 10 -5.06 -2.26 -19.89
CA GLU A 10 -3.89 -1.42 -19.63
C GLU A 10 -4.05 -0.67 -18.30
N VAL A 11 -3.19 -0.97 -17.33
CA VAL A 11 -3.17 -0.29 -16.03
C VAL A 11 -2.60 1.12 -16.20
N ASN A 12 -3.33 2.11 -15.69
CA ASN A 12 -2.85 3.49 -15.66
C ASN A 12 -1.61 3.60 -14.76
N VAL A 13 -0.46 3.90 -15.37
CA VAL A 13 0.84 3.99 -14.68
C VAL A 13 0.84 5.05 -13.57
N THR A 14 0.14 6.18 -13.76
CA THR A 14 0.06 7.23 -12.74
C THR A 14 -0.69 6.75 -11.49
N ALA A 15 -1.82 6.05 -11.67
CA ALA A 15 -2.57 5.46 -10.56
C ALA A 15 -1.75 4.38 -9.83
N LEU A 16 -1.03 3.55 -10.59
CA LEU A 16 -0.13 2.55 -10.02
C LEU A 16 0.99 3.19 -9.18
N MET A 17 1.65 4.23 -9.70
CA MET A 17 2.69 4.95 -8.99
C MET A 17 2.19 5.56 -7.69
N GLU A 18 0.99 6.14 -7.69
CA GLU A 18 0.39 6.69 -6.47
C GLU A 18 0.14 5.59 -5.43
N CYS A 19 -0.48 4.48 -5.85
CA CYS A 19 -0.76 3.37 -4.95
C CYS A 19 0.55 2.79 -4.36
N LEU A 20 1.60 2.68 -5.19
CA LEU A 20 2.91 2.22 -4.77
C LEU A 20 3.56 3.17 -3.75
N ASP A 21 3.49 4.49 -3.97
CA ASP A 21 4.01 5.46 -3.00
C ASP A 21 3.32 5.27 -1.63
N LEU A 22 1.99 5.23 -1.63
CA LEU A 22 1.22 5.02 -0.42
C LEU A 22 1.55 3.69 0.28
N TYR A 23 1.69 2.60 -0.47
CA TYR A 23 2.12 1.31 0.07
C TYR A 23 3.50 1.42 0.72
N ASN A 24 4.48 2.04 0.04
CA ASN A 24 5.82 2.22 0.57
C ASN A 24 5.83 3.10 1.84
N ARG A 25 4.91 4.06 1.94
CA ARG A 25 4.71 4.86 3.15
C ARG A 25 4.16 4.02 4.30
N VAL A 26 3.24 3.08 4.06
CA VAL A 26 2.82 2.09 5.09
C VAL A 26 4.02 1.31 5.61
N VAL A 27 4.82 0.74 4.69
CA VAL A 27 6.01 -0.05 5.06
C VAL A 27 7.01 0.78 5.87
N ARG A 28 7.20 2.06 5.51
CA ARG A 28 8.07 2.98 6.26
C ARG A 28 7.49 3.37 7.62
N ALA A 29 6.17 3.54 7.70
CA ALA A 29 5.50 3.96 8.93
C ALA A 29 5.55 2.87 10.00
N ILE A 30 5.63 1.59 9.64
CA ILE A 30 5.65 0.48 10.59
C ILE A 30 7.03 -0.20 10.55
N PRO A 31 8.01 0.19 11.39
CA PRO A 31 9.38 -0.32 11.31
C PRO A 31 9.49 -1.85 11.47
N ASP A 32 8.63 -2.44 12.30
CA ASP A 32 8.60 -3.88 12.56
C ASP A 32 7.85 -4.68 11.48
N LEU A 33 7.29 -3.99 10.49
CA LEU A 33 6.62 -4.64 9.37
C LEU A 33 7.67 -5.30 8.48
N GLN A 34 7.71 -6.64 8.52
CA GLN A 34 8.50 -7.46 7.61
C GLN A 34 7.91 -7.37 6.18
N ALA A 35 8.19 -6.25 5.51
CA ALA A 35 7.77 -5.95 4.16
C ALA A 35 8.87 -5.16 3.43
N ARG A 36 9.08 -5.48 2.16
CA ARG A 36 9.98 -4.74 1.28
C ARG A 36 9.26 -3.52 0.69
N ARG A 37 10.01 -2.45 0.48
CA ARG A 37 9.63 -1.32 -0.37
C ARG A 37 10.06 -1.60 -1.81
N TYR A 38 9.25 -1.21 -2.78
CA TYR A 38 9.48 -1.49 -4.19
C TYR A 38 9.62 -0.19 -4.99
N SER A 39 10.44 -0.21 -6.04
CA SER A 39 10.37 0.78 -7.12
C SER A 39 9.24 0.45 -8.09
N LEU A 40 8.90 1.38 -9.00
CA LEU A 40 7.95 1.07 -10.08
C LEU A 40 8.48 -0.05 -10.99
N GLU A 41 9.77 -0.02 -11.29
CA GLU A 41 10.47 -1.04 -12.09
C GLU A 41 10.39 -2.42 -11.42
N ASP A 42 10.68 -2.51 -10.11
CA ASP A 42 10.52 -3.76 -9.34
C ASP A 42 9.10 -4.34 -9.54
N ILE A 43 8.07 -3.49 -9.45
CA ILE A 43 6.69 -3.91 -9.56
C ILE A 43 6.34 -4.42 -10.96
N LEU A 44 6.69 -3.65 -11.99
CA LEU A 44 6.39 -3.99 -13.38
C LEU A 44 7.09 -5.28 -13.83
N GLU A 45 8.27 -5.58 -13.29
CA GLU A 45 9.00 -6.82 -13.56
C GLU A 45 8.44 -8.03 -12.78
N MET A 46 7.96 -7.81 -11.55
CA MET A 46 7.53 -8.89 -10.66
C MET A 46 6.16 -9.46 -11.04
N THR A 47 5.21 -8.64 -11.48
CA THR A 47 3.84 -9.09 -11.70
C THR A 47 3.03 -8.14 -12.58
N LEU A 48 2.05 -8.70 -13.28
CA LEU A 48 0.99 -7.94 -13.95
C LEU A 48 -0.14 -7.52 -13.01
N MET A 49 -0.16 -8.03 -11.76
CA MET A 49 -1.22 -7.78 -10.77
C MET A 49 -0.66 -7.22 -9.45
N PRO A 50 -0.10 -6.00 -9.49
CA PRO A 50 0.54 -5.38 -8.31
C PRO A 50 -0.40 -5.14 -7.13
N SER A 51 -1.69 -4.95 -7.36
CA SER A 51 -2.70 -4.76 -6.32
C SER A 51 -2.69 -5.88 -5.29
N PHE A 52 -2.44 -7.13 -5.69
CA PHE A 52 -2.37 -8.25 -4.75
C PHE A 52 -1.14 -8.16 -3.84
N ILE A 53 -0.02 -7.65 -4.34
CA ILE A 53 1.17 -7.38 -3.51
C ILE A 53 0.81 -6.32 -2.47
N PHE A 54 0.25 -5.20 -2.91
CA PHE A 54 -0.08 -4.08 -2.03
C PHE A 54 -1.10 -4.48 -0.96
N ALA A 55 -2.16 -5.20 -1.35
CA ALA A 55 -3.22 -5.65 -0.47
C ALA A 55 -2.73 -6.46 0.75
N THR A 56 -1.59 -7.16 0.65
CA THR A 56 -1.05 -7.96 1.76
C THR A 56 -0.70 -7.12 3.00
N LYS A 57 -0.40 -5.83 2.83
CA LYS A 57 0.02 -4.93 3.91
C LYS A 57 -0.87 -3.69 4.06
N SER A 58 -1.94 -3.56 3.29
CA SER A 58 -2.84 -2.39 3.31
C SER A 58 -3.86 -2.37 4.47
N GLY A 59 -3.83 -3.33 5.40
CA GLY A 59 -4.74 -3.34 6.55
C GLY A 59 -6.21 -3.59 6.21
N LEU A 60 -6.48 -4.26 5.08
CA LEU A 60 -7.84 -4.54 4.60
C LEU A 60 -8.63 -5.42 5.60
N ASN A 61 -9.89 -5.06 5.82
CA ASN A 61 -10.82 -5.95 6.54
C ASN A 61 -11.27 -7.12 5.65
N VAL A 62 -11.94 -8.12 6.24
CA VAL A 62 -12.35 -9.34 5.53
C VAL A 62 -13.24 -9.04 4.33
N LYS A 63 -14.18 -8.09 4.45
CA LYS A 63 -15.07 -7.71 3.35
C LYS A 63 -14.29 -7.07 2.21
N GLN A 64 -13.38 -6.15 2.51
CA GLN A 64 -12.54 -5.48 1.51
C GLN A 64 -11.59 -6.46 0.81
N LYS A 65 -11.05 -7.45 1.54
CA LYS A 65 -10.25 -8.52 0.93
C LYS A 65 -11.08 -9.34 -0.05
N GLN A 66 -12.29 -9.71 0.34
CA GLN A 66 -13.18 -10.47 -0.53
C GLN A 66 -13.56 -9.67 -1.78
N GLU A 67 -13.92 -8.40 -1.61
CA GLU A 67 -14.26 -7.50 -2.71
C GLU A 67 -13.09 -7.34 -3.69
N LEU A 68 -11.87 -7.17 -3.18
CA LEU A 68 -10.67 -7.09 -3.99
C LEU A 68 -10.40 -8.39 -4.77
N LEU A 69 -10.59 -9.56 -4.15
CA LEU A 69 -10.42 -10.87 -4.81
C LEU A 69 -11.46 -11.14 -5.90
N GLU A 70 -12.66 -10.57 -5.78
CA GLU A 70 -13.74 -10.71 -6.75
C GLU A 70 -13.62 -9.74 -7.93
N MET A 71 -12.86 -8.65 -7.78
CA MET A 71 -12.60 -7.73 -8.87
C MET A 71 -11.77 -8.40 -9.97
N LYS A 72 -12.24 -8.30 -11.22
CA LYS A 72 -11.54 -8.78 -12.43
C LYS A 72 -10.70 -7.71 -13.14
N SER A 73 -10.48 -6.59 -12.45
CA SER A 73 -9.88 -5.39 -13.02
C SER A 73 -8.79 -4.88 -12.10
N GLU A 74 -7.55 -4.95 -12.58
CA GLU A 74 -6.41 -4.46 -11.84
C GLU A 74 -6.53 -2.96 -11.55
N SER A 75 -7.00 -2.16 -12.52
CA SER A 75 -7.18 -0.72 -12.33
C SER A 75 -8.16 -0.43 -11.19
N LYS A 76 -9.29 -1.14 -11.13
CA LYS A 76 -10.27 -0.97 -10.03
C LYS A 76 -9.69 -1.40 -8.69
N ARG A 77 -8.89 -2.47 -8.64
CA ARG A 77 -8.21 -2.88 -7.40
C ARG A 77 -7.22 -1.83 -6.94
N ILE A 78 -6.44 -1.26 -7.85
CA ILE A 78 -5.50 -0.17 -7.57
C ILE A 78 -6.23 1.08 -7.06
N GLU A 79 -7.34 1.47 -7.69
CA GLU A 79 -8.17 2.60 -7.23
C GLU A 79 -8.69 2.37 -5.81
N MET A 80 -9.30 1.21 -5.56
CA MET A 80 -9.82 0.83 -4.24
C MET A 80 -8.71 0.87 -3.17
N LEU A 81 -7.55 0.28 -3.47
CA LEU A 81 -6.41 0.28 -2.56
C LEU A 81 -5.90 1.70 -2.30
N THR A 82 -5.81 2.53 -3.33
CA THR A 82 -5.37 3.93 -3.23
C THR A 82 -6.29 4.70 -2.28
N GLU A 83 -7.60 4.58 -2.43
CA GLU A 83 -8.57 5.24 -1.56
C GLU A 83 -8.41 4.83 -0.10
N ILE A 84 -8.24 3.53 0.16
CA ILE A 84 -8.04 2.99 1.51
C ILE A 84 -6.73 3.53 2.10
N LEU A 85 -5.64 3.43 1.33
CA LEU A 85 -4.32 3.83 1.80
C LEU A 85 -4.22 5.35 2.04
N ARG A 86 -4.90 6.19 1.24
CA ARG A 86 -5.00 7.64 1.49
C ARG A 86 -5.56 7.96 2.87
N VAL A 87 -6.45 7.12 3.41
CA VAL A 87 -7.02 7.29 4.76
C VAL A 87 -6.14 6.65 5.84
N VAL A 88 -5.51 5.51 5.55
CA VAL A 88 -4.73 4.73 6.52
C VAL A 88 -3.34 5.33 6.76
N VAL A 89 -2.63 5.72 5.70
CA VAL A 89 -1.25 6.19 5.78
C VAL A 89 -1.06 7.36 6.75
N PRO A 90 -1.87 8.45 6.69
CA PRO A 90 -1.70 9.57 7.62
C PRO A 90 -1.84 9.16 9.09
N LYS A 91 -2.78 8.25 9.38
CA LYS A 91 -3.04 7.77 10.75
C LYS A 91 -1.87 6.92 11.28
N LEU A 92 -1.28 6.09 10.41
CA LEU A 92 -0.10 5.30 10.76
C LEU A 92 1.11 6.19 11.01
N GLU A 93 1.35 7.17 10.14
CA GLU A 93 2.47 8.11 10.29
C GLU A 93 2.32 8.95 11.57
N GLU A 94 1.11 9.42 11.89
CA GLU A 94 0.81 10.13 13.15
C GLU A 94 1.03 9.24 14.37
N HIS A 95 0.54 8.00 14.36
CA HIS A 95 0.74 7.05 15.45
C HIS A 95 2.22 6.80 15.72
N THR A 96 2.97 6.53 14.66
CA THR A 96 4.41 6.26 14.71
C THR A 96 5.17 7.47 15.26
N LEU A 97 4.78 8.68 14.86
CA LEU A 97 5.37 9.91 15.40
C LEU A 97 5.10 10.03 16.90
N ARG A 98 3.86 9.79 17.35
CA ARG A 98 3.50 9.82 18.77
C ARG A 98 4.31 8.80 19.57
N GLU A 99 4.45 7.57 19.07
CA GLU A 99 5.26 6.55 19.71
C GLU A 99 6.72 6.98 19.85
N ARG A 100 7.32 7.58 18.81
CA ARG A 100 8.68 8.10 18.90
C ARG A 100 8.82 9.18 19.95
N ILE A 101 7.87 10.12 20.04
CA ILE A 101 7.86 11.19 21.05
C ILE A 101 7.77 10.59 22.46
N VAL A 102 6.91 9.58 22.66
CA VAL A 102 6.78 8.91 23.95
C VAL A 102 8.07 8.17 24.31
N MET A 103 8.69 7.48 23.35
CA MET A 103 9.96 6.77 23.56
C MET A 103 11.15 7.71 23.81
N SER A 104 11.06 8.98 23.38
CA SER A 104 12.06 10.00 23.60
C SER A 104 11.73 10.92 24.78
N ASP A 105 10.92 10.48 25.76
CA ASP A 105 10.51 11.27 26.94
C ASP A 105 9.91 12.65 26.60
N GLY A 106 9.21 12.75 25.47
CA GLY A 106 8.59 13.98 24.99
C GLY A 106 9.49 14.85 24.12
N TYR A 107 10.75 14.47 23.88
CA TYR A 107 11.66 15.24 23.04
C TYR A 107 11.42 14.95 21.56
N LEU A 108 10.94 15.95 20.82
CA LEU A 108 11.07 15.99 19.37
C LEU A 108 12.55 16.23 19.05
N THR A 109 13.31 15.18 18.78
CA THR A 109 14.62 15.36 18.16
C THR A 109 14.35 16.01 16.81
N SER A 110 14.61 17.32 16.71
CA SER A 110 14.45 18.09 15.50
C SER A 110 15.28 17.42 14.40
N ILE A 111 14.60 16.82 13.43
CA ILE A 111 15.21 16.24 12.26
C ILE A 111 15.82 17.40 11.47
N LYS A 112 17.16 17.42 11.37
CA LYS A 112 17.88 18.17 10.33
C LYS A 112 17.61 17.56 8.96
#